data_AF-A0A520R8D8-F1
#
_entry.id   AF-A0A520R8D8-F1
#
_cell.length_a   1.000
_cell.length_b   1.000
_cell.length_c   1.000
_cell.angle_alpha   90.00
_cell.angle_beta   90.00
_cell.angle_gamma   90.00
#
_symmetry.space_group_name_H-M   'P 1'
#
loop_
_entity.id
_entity.type
_entity.pdbx_description
1 polymer ?
#
loop_
_entity_poly.entity_id
_entity_poly.type
_entity_poly.pdbx_seq_one_letter_code
_entity_poly.pdbx_strand_id
1 'polypeptide(L)'
;MAFLIWPASASAQSGWLPTSWFPHAKTNPRSMYPLSDRSGPWLVLATTFRGDGARDDARRLVQELRTDYKLTAYTHEKAFDFTGEQRGLGLNPDGSPKKMRYANSTQILEVAVMVGDFASCDDSRAQKTLSKIKGFRPQALTGDKGKSRAFSDFRRMLGLDKASTAPMRMAFMIPNPLLPSEYFNRPQLDSFVIEMNADVDHSLLDCPSRYSIRVATFTGAGGFDQGAMDAAQDDGAESRLIQAAEKAHRLTEALRRQGWQAWEFHDRESSVVCVGSLSQLTIEQQDGSQQPHPEIIRIKNGLGPDPDKLALGTILPKRINGILLDVDPRPIDVPRSPLGRR
;
A
#
# COMPACT_ATOMS: atom_id res chain seq x y z
N MET A 1 69.57 -17.49 23.09
CA MET A 1 68.72 -17.43 21.88
C MET A 1 67.27 -17.38 22.33
N ALA A 2 66.66 -16.20 22.34
CA ALA A 2 65.27 -15.98 22.74
C ALA A 2 64.39 -15.99 21.49
N PHE A 3 63.40 -16.90 21.43
CA PHE A 3 62.42 -16.94 20.35
C PHE A 3 61.26 -15.99 20.68
N LEU A 4 61.12 -14.95 19.86
CA LEU A 4 59.97 -14.05 19.83
C LEU A 4 58.78 -14.78 19.19
N ILE A 5 57.71 -14.94 19.96
CA ILE A 5 56.42 -15.46 19.49
C ILE A 5 55.62 -14.26 18.95
N TRP A 6 55.37 -14.25 17.65
CA TRP A 6 54.48 -13.26 17.01
C TRP A 6 53.02 -13.71 17.17
N PRO A 7 52.06 -12.82 17.51
CA PRO A 7 50.65 -13.22 17.56
C PRO A 7 50.15 -13.52 16.15
N ALA A 8 49.54 -14.69 15.98
CA ALA A 8 48.77 -15.00 14.78
C ALA A 8 47.59 -14.01 14.68
N SER A 9 47.52 -13.27 13.58
CA SER A 9 46.36 -12.43 13.26
C SER A 9 45.16 -13.34 13.03
N ALA A 10 44.17 -13.26 13.91
CA ALA A 10 42.88 -13.90 13.72
C ALA A 10 42.18 -13.24 12.51
N SER A 11 42.16 -13.93 11.38
CA SER A 11 41.28 -13.56 10.28
C SER A 11 39.86 -14.01 10.65
N ALA A 12 38.99 -13.04 10.91
CA ALA A 12 37.57 -13.30 11.06
C ALA A 12 37.04 -13.79 9.70
N GLN A 13 36.69 -15.08 9.64
CA GLN A 13 35.90 -15.63 8.55
C GLN A 13 34.52 -14.94 8.58
N SER A 14 34.30 -14.02 7.65
CA SER A 14 32.98 -13.48 7.37
C SER A 14 32.13 -14.58 6.73
N GLY A 15 31.27 -15.18 7.55
CA GLY A 15 30.37 -16.26 7.16
C GLY A 15 29.31 -15.82 6.14
N TRP A 16 29.35 -16.46 4.98
CA TRP A 16 28.23 -17.03 4.23
C TRP A 16 26.88 -16.27 4.25
N LEU A 17 26.79 -15.18 3.48
CA LEU A 17 25.61 -14.88 2.68
C LEU A 17 26.08 -14.30 1.33
N PRO A 18 25.81 -14.95 0.18
CA PRO A 18 26.12 -14.36 -1.12
C PRO A 18 25.20 -13.16 -1.36
N THR A 19 25.78 -11.98 -1.59
CA THR A 19 25.11 -10.71 -1.96
C THR A 19 24.41 -10.75 -3.33
N SER A 20 24.19 -11.92 -3.92
CA SER A 20 23.65 -12.14 -5.27
C SER A 20 22.25 -12.80 -5.30
N TRP A 21 21.45 -12.68 -4.23
CA TRP A 21 20.07 -13.20 -4.19
C TRP A 21 19.02 -12.34 -4.92
N PHE A 22 19.40 -11.19 -5.48
CA PHE A 22 18.52 -10.44 -6.37
C PHE A 22 19.04 -10.59 -7.81
N PRO A 23 18.43 -11.46 -8.64
CA PRO A 23 18.73 -11.44 -10.06
C PRO A 23 18.43 -10.03 -10.57
N HIS A 24 19.43 -9.37 -11.16
CA HIS A 24 19.18 -8.20 -11.99
C HIS A 24 18.27 -8.68 -13.12
N ALA A 25 16.97 -8.42 -13.01
CA ALA A 25 16.02 -8.68 -14.07
C ALA A 25 16.59 -8.01 -15.33
N LYS A 26 16.83 -8.78 -16.40
CA LYS A 26 17.33 -8.25 -17.67
C LYS A 26 16.37 -7.15 -18.11
N THR A 27 16.79 -5.89 -17.99
CA THR A 27 16.03 -4.72 -18.41
C THR A 27 15.96 -4.74 -19.91
N ASN A 28 14.81 -5.13 -20.46
CA ASN A 28 14.56 -4.96 -21.89
C ASN A 28 14.58 -3.43 -22.16
N PRO A 29 15.53 -2.92 -22.97
CA PRO A 29 15.67 -1.48 -23.23
C PRO A 29 14.48 -0.90 -24.02
N ARG A 30 13.55 -1.73 -24.48
CA ARG A 30 12.29 -1.30 -25.09
C ARG A 30 11.08 -1.41 -24.16
N SER A 31 11.23 -1.94 -22.94
CA SER A 31 10.12 -2.08 -22.00
C SER A 31 9.60 -0.72 -21.55
N MET A 32 8.27 -0.56 -21.62
CA MET A 32 7.53 0.62 -21.16
C MET A 32 7.12 0.53 -19.68
N TYR A 33 7.08 -0.68 -19.12
CA TYR A 33 6.52 -0.92 -17.77
C TYR A 33 5.15 -0.25 -17.59
N PRO A 34 4.12 -0.64 -18.38
CA PRO A 34 2.82 -0.02 -18.28
C PRO A 34 2.24 -0.22 -16.87
N LEU A 35 1.59 0.81 -16.37
CA LEU A 35 0.83 0.77 -15.13
C LEU A 35 -0.30 -0.26 -15.26
N SER A 36 -0.55 -0.98 -14.17
CA SER A 36 -1.69 -1.88 -14.00
C SER A 36 -2.50 -1.52 -12.76
N ASP A 37 -3.71 -2.04 -12.66
CA ASP A 37 -4.52 -2.07 -11.44
C ASP A 37 -3.77 -2.72 -10.25
N ARG A 38 -2.78 -3.56 -10.52
CA ARG A 38 -1.94 -4.24 -9.51
C ARG A 38 -0.76 -3.41 -9.01
N SER A 39 -0.49 -2.24 -9.60
CA SER A 39 0.70 -1.42 -9.31
C SER A 39 0.64 -0.65 -7.98
N GLY A 40 -0.12 -1.15 -7.01
CA GLY A 40 -0.42 -0.48 -5.75
C GLY A 40 -1.52 0.59 -5.88
N PRO A 41 -2.16 0.96 -4.76
CA PRO A 41 -3.27 1.89 -4.77
C PRO A 41 -2.83 3.35 -4.91
N TRP A 42 -1.64 3.70 -4.43
CA TRP A 42 -1.10 5.06 -4.50
C TRP A 42 0.29 5.12 -5.12
N LEU A 43 0.51 6.15 -5.91
CA LEU A 43 1.70 6.36 -6.73
C LEU A 43 2.18 7.81 -6.56
N VAL A 44 3.48 8.05 -6.76
CA VAL A 44 3.99 9.39 -7.03
C VAL A 44 3.91 9.66 -8.52
N LEU A 45 3.13 10.64 -8.95
CA LEU A 45 3.24 11.17 -10.31
C LEU A 45 4.50 12.03 -10.39
N ALA A 46 5.51 11.52 -11.09
CA ALA A 46 6.82 12.16 -11.19
C ALA A 46 6.82 13.29 -12.23
N THR A 47 6.29 13.01 -13.42
CA THR A 47 6.12 13.97 -14.52
C THR A 47 5.20 13.39 -15.60
N THR A 48 4.76 14.23 -16.54
CA THR A 48 4.03 13.82 -17.74
C THR A 48 4.72 14.31 -19.00
N PHE A 49 4.60 13.53 -20.07
CA PHE A 49 5.12 13.85 -21.39
C PHE A 49 3.99 13.95 -22.41
N ARG A 50 4.11 14.86 -23.39
CA ARG A 50 3.16 15.04 -24.49
C ARG A 50 3.87 15.44 -25.78
N GLY A 51 3.25 15.11 -26.91
CA GLY A 51 3.74 15.41 -28.25
C GLY A 51 4.70 14.35 -28.80
N ASP A 52 5.32 14.65 -29.93
CA ASP A 52 6.22 13.72 -30.63
C ASP A 52 7.40 13.33 -29.73
N GLY A 53 7.63 12.03 -29.58
CA GLY A 53 8.67 11.48 -28.71
C GLY A 53 8.28 11.32 -27.24
N ALA A 54 7.06 11.68 -26.81
CA ALA A 54 6.63 11.53 -25.42
C ALA A 54 6.78 10.11 -24.87
N ARG A 55 6.47 9.10 -25.70
CA ARG A 55 6.62 7.69 -25.33
C ARG A 55 8.09 7.31 -25.10
N ASP A 56 9.00 7.79 -25.95
CA ASP A 56 10.43 7.52 -25.82
C ASP A 56 11.06 8.26 -24.64
N ASP A 57 10.63 9.48 -24.37
CA ASP A 57 11.04 10.27 -23.20
C ASP A 57 10.58 9.59 -21.90
N ALA A 58 9.31 9.21 -21.82
CA ALA A 58 8.76 8.48 -20.68
C ALA A 58 9.47 7.14 -20.45
N ARG A 59 9.74 6.40 -21.54
CA ARG A 59 10.48 5.14 -21.47
C ARG A 59 11.87 5.33 -20.88
N ARG A 60 12.63 6.32 -21.36
CA ARG A 60 13.98 6.61 -20.86
C ARG A 60 13.96 6.98 -19.38
N LEU A 61 13.00 7.82 -18.98
CA LEU A 61 12.88 8.20 -17.58
C LEU A 61 12.51 7.00 -16.69
N VAL A 62 11.53 6.19 -17.07
CA VAL A 62 11.15 4.99 -16.29
C VAL A 62 12.31 4.02 -16.18
N GLN A 63 13.07 3.81 -17.25
CA GLN A 63 14.25 2.96 -17.20
C GLN A 63 15.30 3.52 -16.25
N GLU A 64 15.65 4.80 -16.37
CA GLU A 64 16.61 5.45 -15.48
C GLU A 64 16.18 5.38 -14.00
N LEU A 65 14.90 5.65 -13.71
CA LEU A 65 14.37 5.53 -12.35
C LEU A 65 14.49 4.11 -11.80
N ARG A 66 14.30 3.09 -12.63
CA ARG A 66 14.42 1.68 -12.23
C ARG A 66 15.88 1.23 -12.11
N THR A 67 16.75 1.63 -13.02
CA THR A 67 18.15 1.17 -13.08
C THR A 67 19.04 1.93 -12.13
N ASP A 68 18.94 3.26 -12.13
CA ASP A 68 19.93 4.13 -11.49
C ASP A 68 19.45 4.56 -10.12
N TYR A 69 18.16 4.88 -10.00
CA TYR A 69 17.52 5.28 -8.75
C TYR A 69 16.92 4.09 -7.95
N LYS A 70 16.91 2.88 -8.53
CA LYS A 70 16.39 1.64 -7.92
C LYS A 70 14.94 1.78 -7.43
N LEU A 71 14.12 2.52 -8.17
CA LEU A 71 12.71 2.72 -7.85
C LEU A 71 11.80 1.83 -8.69
N THR A 72 10.70 1.38 -8.11
CA THR A 72 9.57 0.81 -8.87
C THR A 72 8.90 1.93 -9.65
N ALA A 73 8.98 1.93 -10.98
CA ALA A 73 8.38 2.97 -11.82
C ALA A 73 7.62 2.40 -13.01
N TYR A 74 6.60 3.14 -13.46
CA TYR A 74 5.64 2.75 -14.49
C TYR A 74 5.34 3.88 -15.47
N THR A 75 4.90 3.54 -16.68
CA THR A 75 4.28 4.49 -17.61
C THR A 75 2.76 4.34 -17.64
N HIS A 76 2.02 5.43 -17.83
CA HIS A 76 0.58 5.39 -18.08
C HIS A 76 0.21 6.34 -19.20
N GLU A 77 -0.41 5.78 -20.24
CA GLU A 77 -0.83 6.53 -21.40
C GLU A 77 -2.31 6.90 -21.29
N LYS A 78 -2.62 8.16 -21.53
CA LYS A 78 -3.99 8.66 -21.55
C LYS A 78 -4.21 9.56 -22.76
N ALA A 79 -5.21 9.22 -23.57
CA ALA A 79 -5.67 10.04 -24.67
C ALA A 79 -6.77 10.99 -24.19
N PHE A 80 -6.65 12.26 -24.56
CA PHE A 80 -7.65 13.28 -24.32
C PHE A 80 -8.18 13.77 -25.66
N ASP A 81 -9.49 13.72 -25.84
CA ASP A 81 -10.15 14.22 -27.04
C ASP A 81 -10.84 15.56 -26.74
N PHE A 82 -10.26 16.65 -27.26
CA PHE A 82 -10.82 18.00 -27.14
C PHE A 82 -11.55 18.46 -28.40
N THR A 83 -11.85 17.55 -29.34
CA THR A 83 -12.50 17.90 -30.62
C THR A 83 -14.03 17.99 -30.55
N GLY A 84 -14.64 17.42 -29.51
CA GLY A 84 -16.09 17.37 -29.35
C GLY A 84 -16.72 18.65 -28.79
N GLU A 85 -18.00 18.86 -29.14
CA GLU A 85 -18.85 19.85 -28.49
C GLU A 85 -19.13 19.45 -27.03
N GLN A 86 -18.94 20.38 -26.10
CA GLN A 86 -19.22 20.21 -24.68
C GLN A 86 -20.49 20.96 -24.31
N ARG A 87 -21.20 20.46 -23.29
CA ARG A 87 -22.32 21.21 -22.70
C ARG A 87 -21.76 22.46 -22.02
N GLY A 88 -22.19 23.62 -22.51
CA GLY A 88 -21.86 24.92 -21.97
C GLY A 88 -22.71 25.30 -20.76
N LEU A 89 -22.25 26.31 -20.04
CA LEU A 89 -23.00 26.91 -18.94
C LEU A 89 -24.15 27.77 -19.49
N GLY A 90 -25.37 27.46 -19.05
CA GLY A 90 -26.59 28.20 -19.37
C GLY A 90 -27.46 27.58 -20.47
N LEU A 91 -28.61 28.20 -20.69
CA LEU A 91 -29.58 27.83 -21.72
C LEU A 91 -29.60 28.88 -22.82
N ASN A 92 -29.90 28.45 -24.04
CA ASN A 92 -30.30 29.32 -25.14
C ASN A 92 -31.71 29.88 -24.86
N PRO A 93 -32.15 30.94 -25.55
CA PRO A 93 -33.50 31.50 -25.38
C PRO A 93 -34.63 30.49 -25.62
N ASP A 94 -34.39 29.43 -26.39
CA ASP A 94 -35.32 28.33 -26.66
C ASP A 94 -35.32 27.23 -25.57
N GLY A 95 -34.55 27.42 -24.49
CA GLY A 95 -34.41 26.47 -23.39
C GLY A 95 -33.42 25.33 -23.65
N SER A 96 -32.80 25.25 -24.84
CA SER A 96 -31.79 24.22 -25.13
C SER A 96 -30.46 24.52 -24.39
N PRO A 97 -29.68 23.51 -23.97
CA PRO A 97 -28.38 23.75 -23.35
C PRO A 97 -27.43 24.45 -24.31
N LYS A 98 -26.71 25.48 -23.82
CA LYS A 98 -25.62 26.08 -24.60
C LYS A 98 -24.58 25.02 -24.93
N LYS A 99 -23.95 25.14 -26.09
CA LYS A 99 -22.82 24.30 -26.51
C LYS A 99 -21.54 25.13 -26.48
N MET A 100 -20.47 24.55 -25.99
CA MET A 100 -19.12 25.13 -25.99
C MET A 100 -18.16 24.20 -26.72
N ARG A 101 -17.05 24.73 -27.19
CA ARG A 101 -15.94 23.93 -27.73
C ARG A 101 -14.64 24.35 -27.07
N TYR A 102 -13.68 23.44 -26.97
CA TYR A 102 -12.34 23.80 -26.54
C TYR A 102 -11.72 24.77 -27.56
N ALA A 103 -11.04 25.80 -27.08
CA ALA A 103 -10.39 26.80 -27.94
C ALA A 103 -9.34 26.14 -28.87
N ASN A 104 -8.69 25.09 -28.37
CA ASN A 104 -7.78 24.24 -29.14
C ASN A 104 -8.41 22.86 -29.32
N SER A 105 -9.00 22.63 -30.50
CA SER A 105 -9.60 21.34 -30.89
C SER A 105 -8.51 20.37 -31.30
N THR A 106 -8.01 19.57 -30.36
CA THR A 106 -6.89 18.65 -30.61
C THR A 106 -7.04 17.37 -29.80
N GLN A 107 -6.61 16.25 -30.36
CA GLN A 107 -6.42 15.01 -29.60
C GLN A 107 -5.01 15.00 -29.03
N ILE A 108 -4.89 14.82 -27.72
CA ILE A 108 -3.62 14.87 -27.01
C ILE A 108 -3.37 13.51 -26.35
N LEU A 109 -2.27 12.86 -26.72
CA LEU A 109 -1.76 11.70 -25.99
C LEU A 109 -0.75 12.19 -24.94
N GLU A 110 -0.97 11.78 -23.69
CA GLU A 110 -0.07 12.03 -22.59
C GLU A 110 0.49 10.72 -22.06
N VAL A 111 1.79 10.72 -21.75
CA VAL A 111 2.46 9.60 -21.10
C VAL A 111 2.96 10.06 -19.74
N ALA A 112 2.30 9.62 -18.68
CA ALA A 112 2.70 9.85 -17.30
C ALA A 112 3.79 8.88 -16.87
N VAL A 113 4.75 9.36 -16.07
CA VAL A 113 5.71 8.51 -15.34
C VAL A 113 5.35 8.53 -13.87
N MET A 114 5.07 7.35 -13.33
CA MET A 114 4.64 7.14 -11.96
C MET A 114 5.60 6.24 -11.21
N VAL A 115 5.72 6.44 -9.89
CA VAL A 115 6.70 5.77 -9.05
C VAL A 115 6.05 5.23 -7.77
N GLY A 116 6.44 4.01 -7.39
CA GLY A 116 6.06 3.36 -6.14
C GLY A 116 4.85 2.46 -6.26
N ASP A 117 4.35 2.02 -5.11
CA ASP A 117 3.27 1.04 -4.93
C ASP A 117 2.72 1.17 -3.50
N PHE A 118 2.34 2.38 -3.12
CA PHE A 118 2.11 2.77 -1.73
C PHE A 118 0.70 2.45 -1.28
N ALA A 119 0.52 2.14 0.01
CA ALA A 119 -0.77 1.73 0.57
C ALA A 119 -1.78 2.90 0.70
N SER A 120 -1.28 4.11 0.92
CA SER A 120 -2.05 5.35 1.08
C SER A 120 -1.24 6.57 0.61
N CYS A 121 -1.88 7.74 0.49
CA CYS A 121 -1.20 9.00 0.24
C CYS A 121 -0.25 9.39 1.39
N ASP A 122 -0.61 9.06 2.63
CA ASP A 122 0.13 9.47 3.84
C ASP A 122 1.10 8.39 4.35
N ASP A 123 1.27 7.30 3.61
CA ASP A 123 2.26 6.25 3.91
C ASP A 123 3.66 6.88 4.09
N SER A 124 4.32 6.58 5.21
CA SER A 124 5.63 7.15 5.53
C SER A 124 6.70 6.82 4.48
N ARG A 125 6.63 5.64 3.85
CA ARG A 125 7.47 5.23 2.71
C ARG A 125 7.13 6.06 1.48
N ALA A 126 5.86 6.36 1.25
CA ALA A 126 5.41 7.22 0.16
C ALA A 126 5.94 8.65 0.31
N GLN A 127 5.75 9.26 1.48
CA GLN A 127 6.17 10.64 1.75
C GLN A 127 7.70 10.80 1.69
N LYS A 128 8.45 9.83 2.22
CA LYS A 128 9.91 9.78 2.09
C LYS A 128 10.35 9.65 0.62
N THR A 129 9.69 8.79 -0.14
CA THR A 129 10.00 8.58 -1.57
C THR A 129 9.67 9.80 -2.40
N LEU A 130 8.50 10.41 -2.20
CA LEU A 130 8.08 11.66 -2.82
C LEU A 130 9.10 12.78 -2.57
N SER A 131 9.54 12.94 -1.32
CA SER A 131 10.51 13.97 -0.93
C SER A 131 11.84 13.79 -1.67
N LYS A 132 12.30 12.54 -1.85
CA LYS A 132 13.49 12.23 -2.66
C LYS A 132 13.28 12.53 -4.14
N ILE A 133 12.17 12.06 -4.72
CA ILE A 133 11.83 12.28 -6.14
C ILE A 133 11.80 13.77 -6.49
N LYS A 134 11.25 14.61 -5.60
CA LYS A 134 11.22 16.07 -5.77
C LYS A 134 12.61 16.73 -5.89
N GLY A 135 13.67 16.06 -5.45
CA GLY A 135 15.06 16.51 -5.56
C GLY A 135 15.86 15.86 -6.69
N PHE A 136 15.36 14.79 -7.31
CA PHE A 136 16.10 14.04 -8.33
C PHE A 136 16.29 14.84 -9.62
N ARG A 137 17.42 14.57 -10.30
CA ARG A 137 17.84 15.20 -11.55
C ARG A 137 18.21 14.12 -12.57
N PRO A 138 17.24 13.35 -13.06
CA PRO A 138 17.50 12.32 -14.06
C PRO A 138 18.03 12.92 -15.35
N GLN A 139 18.97 12.22 -15.99
CA GLN A 139 19.55 12.59 -17.29
C GLN A 139 18.48 12.66 -18.37
N ALA A 140 17.47 11.79 -18.30
CA ALA A 140 16.31 11.80 -19.20
C ALA A 140 15.53 13.14 -19.17
N LEU A 141 15.64 13.93 -18.09
CA LEU A 141 14.99 15.23 -17.94
C LEU A 141 15.95 16.43 -17.98
N THR A 142 17.26 16.20 -17.96
CA THR A 142 18.27 17.27 -17.87
C THR A 142 19.22 17.34 -19.06
N GLY A 143 19.23 16.32 -19.95
CA GLY A 143 20.02 16.34 -21.19
C GLY A 143 19.28 16.93 -22.39
N ASP A 144 20.02 17.30 -23.44
CA ASP A 144 19.55 17.92 -24.70
C ASP A 144 18.51 17.12 -25.51
N LYS A 145 18.19 15.91 -25.05
CA LYS A 145 17.38 14.94 -25.78
C LYS A 145 15.94 14.82 -25.27
N GLY A 146 15.52 15.50 -24.19
CA GLY A 146 14.14 15.48 -23.70
C GLY A 146 13.37 16.69 -24.25
N LYS A 147 12.41 16.48 -25.16
CA LYS A 147 11.71 17.57 -25.87
C LYS A 147 10.19 17.50 -25.80
N SER A 148 9.63 16.74 -24.87
CA SER A 148 8.18 16.80 -24.66
C SER A 148 7.78 18.06 -23.88
N ARG A 149 6.80 18.80 -24.41
CA ARG A 149 6.57 20.22 -24.13
C ARG A 149 5.70 20.52 -22.91
N ALA A 150 4.74 19.66 -22.57
CA ALA A 150 3.65 20.05 -21.66
C ALA A 150 4.07 20.42 -20.24
N PHE A 151 4.97 19.65 -19.63
CA PHE A 151 5.43 19.94 -18.27
C PHE A 151 6.53 21.01 -18.26
N SER A 152 7.37 21.07 -19.30
CA SER A 152 8.35 22.15 -19.47
C SER A 152 7.65 23.51 -19.64
N ASP A 153 6.59 23.56 -20.43
CA ASP A 153 5.79 24.78 -20.66
C ASP A 153 5.09 25.23 -19.37
N PHE A 154 4.54 24.28 -18.61
CA PHE A 154 3.92 24.56 -17.31
C PHE A 154 4.94 25.08 -16.28
N ARG A 155 6.13 24.49 -16.21
CA ARG A 155 7.22 24.97 -15.34
C ARG A 155 7.71 26.35 -15.75
N ARG A 156 7.83 26.60 -17.05
CA ARG A 156 8.18 27.91 -17.61
C ARG A 156 7.18 28.98 -17.18
N MET A 157 5.89 28.66 -17.30
CA MET A 157 4.80 29.54 -16.87
C MET A 157 4.87 29.87 -15.37
N LEU A 158 5.27 28.90 -14.54
CA LEU A 158 5.43 29.09 -13.09
C LEU A 158 6.81 29.64 -12.67
N GLY A 159 7.70 29.97 -13.61
CA GLY A 159 9.05 30.48 -13.30
C GLY A 159 9.97 29.46 -12.63
N LEU A 160 9.70 28.17 -12.80
CA LEU A 160 10.42 27.04 -12.18
C LEU A 160 11.58 26.50 -13.05
N ASP A 161 11.85 27.13 -14.19
CA ASP A 161 12.93 26.74 -15.12
C ASP A 161 14.31 27.27 -14.72
N LYS A 162 14.47 27.75 -13.48
CA LYS A 162 15.78 28.07 -12.92
C LYS A 162 16.61 26.78 -12.83
N ALA A 163 17.86 26.81 -13.30
CA ALA A 163 18.79 25.66 -13.28
C ALA A 163 19.00 25.05 -11.87
N SER A 164 18.70 25.79 -10.80
CA SER A 164 18.72 25.32 -9.42
C SER A 164 17.53 24.44 -9.04
N THR A 165 16.41 24.50 -9.76
CA THR A 165 15.17 23.77 -9.43
C THR A 165 15.17 22.39 -10.08
N ALA A 166 15.04 21.33 -9.27
CA ALA A 166 14.97 19.97 -9.78
C ALA A 166 13.77 19.77 -10.75
N PRO A 167 13.93 18.96 -11.81
CA PRO A 167 12.89 18.77 -12.82
C PRO A 167 11.62 18.15 -12.23
N MET A 168 11.69 17.29 -11.21
CA MET A 168 10.52 16.66 -10.60
C MET A 168 10.03 17.34 -9.31
N ARG A 169 10.40 18.61 -9.08
CA ARG A 169 10.02 19.37 -7.86
C ARG A 169 8.52 19.42 -7.59
N MET A 170 7.71 19.36 -8.64
CA MET A 170 6.24 19.40 -8.58
C MET A 170 5.60 18.01 -8.51
N ALA A 171 6.37 16.93 -8.34
CA ALA A 171 5.81 15.60 -8.17
C ALA A 171 4.84 15.56 -6.97
N PHE A 172 3.79 14.74 -7.06
CA PHE A 172 2.77 14.62 -6.02
C PHE A 172 2.16 13.21 -5.97
N MET A 173 1.50 12.88 -4.86
CA MET A 173 0.79 11.61 -4.70
C MET A 173 -0.50 11.60 -5.51
N ILE A 174 -0.77 10.51 -6.23
CA ILE A 174 -2.03 10.27 -6.92
C ILE A 174 -2.55 8.85 -6.64
N PRO A 175 -3.87 8.65 -6.61
CA PRO A 175 -4.43 7.31 -6.67
C PRO A 175 -4.06 6.65 -8.00
N ASN A 176 -3.98 5.32 -8.00
CA ASN A 176 -3.84 4.56 -9.24
C ASN A 176 -5.07 4.80 -10.12
N PRO A 177 -4.91 5.44 -11.31
CA PRO A 177 -6.03 5.82 -12.17
C PRO A 177 -6.76 4.63 -12.80
N LEU A 178 -6.22 3.42 -12.68
CA LEU A 178 -6.85 2.18 -13.16
C LEU A 178 -7.74 1.53 -12.10
N LEU A 179 -7.73 2.05 -10.86
CA LEU A 179 -8.60 1.58 -9.80
C LEU A 179 -9.87 2.44 -9.72
N PRO A 180 -11.03 1.82 -9.46
CA PRO A 180 -12.30 2.55 -9.37
C PRO A 180 -12.29 3.52 -8.18
N SER A 181 -13.03 4.62 -8.26
CA SER A 181 -13.11 5.62 -7.17
C SER A 181 -13.54 5.00 -5.84
N GLU A 182 -14.44 4.02 -5.91
CA GLU A 182 -15.00 3.31 -4.76
C GLU A 182 -13.92 2.52 -4.01
N TYR A 183 -12.86 2.09 -4.69
CA TYR A 183 -11.74 1.40 -4.07
C TYR A 183 -10.93 2.29 -3.11
N PHE A 184 -11.04 3.61 -3.25
CA PHE A 184 -10.44 4.61 -2.37
C PHE A 184 -11.39 5.07 -1.27
N ASN A 185 -12.69 4.74 -1.37
CA ASN A 185 -13.68 5.02 -0.34
C ASN A 185 -13.60 3.95 0.76
N ARG A 186 -12.64 4.11 1.68
CA ARG A 186 -12.64 3.32 2.91
C ARG A 186 -13.72 3.84 3.85
N PRO A 187 -14.32 2.97 4.69
CA PRO A 187 -15.19 3.42 5.77
C PRO A 187 -14.42 4.43 6.63
N GLN A 188 -14.88 5.67 6.66
CA GLN A 188 -14.37 6.64 7.62
C GLN A 188 -14.89 6.25 9.00
N LEU A 189 -13.98 6.13 9.96
CA LEU A 189 -14.36 5.86 11.34
C LEU A 189 -15.02 7.09 11.94
N ASP A 190 -16.08 6.86 12.71
CA ASP A 190 -16.65 7.89 13.57
C ASP A 190 -15.72 8.17 14.77
N SER A 191 -15.86 9.35 15.37
CA SER A 191 -15.00 9.78 16.48
C SER A 191 -15.06 8.85 17.69
N PHE A 192 -16.22 8.22 17.94
CA PHE A 192 -16.40 7.32 19.07
C PHE A 192 -15.55 6.06 18.90
N VAL A 193 -15.53 5.46 17.70
CA VAL A 193 -14.66 4.31 17.40
C VAL A 193 -13.19 4.70 17.48
N ILE A 194 -12.82 5.91 17.05
CA ILE A 194 -11.44 6.41 17.19
C ILE A 194 -11.04 6.50 18.67
N GLU A 195 -11.91 7.05 19.52
CA GLU A 195 -11.70 7.17 20.97
C GLU A 195 -11.56 5.80 21.64
N MET A 196 -12.39 4.81 21.26
CA MET A 196 -12.29 3.42 21.76
C MET A 196 -10.91 2.77 21.52
N ASN A 197 -10.18 3.22 20.49
CA ASN A 197 -8.88 2.68 20.11
C ASN A 197 -7.72 3.61 20.47
N ALA A 198 -7.97 4.72 21.17
CA ALA A 198 -6.97 5.76 21.37
C ALA A 198 -5.81 5.29 22.25
N ASP A 199 -6.11 4.57 23.32
CA ASP A 199 -5.17 4.10 24.36
C ASP A 199 -4.73 2.64 24.17
N VAL A 200 -4.87 2.12 22.94
CA VAL A 200 -4.49 0.75 22.59
C VAL A 200 -3.06 0.72 22.07
N ASP A 201 -2.14 0.07 22.80
CA ASP A 201 -0.71 0.01 22.47
C ASP A 201 -0.41 -0.61 21.10
N HIS A 202 -1.23 -1.57 20.67
CA HIS A 202 -1.09 -2.30 19.42
C HIS A 202 -2.33 -2.13 18.54
N SER A 203 -2.81 -0.89 18.42
CA SER A 203 -4.00 -0.59 17.63
C SER A 203 -3.81 -0.93 16.15
N LEU A 204 -4.82 -1.57 15.55
CA LEU A 204 -4.88 -1.77 14.10
C LEU A 204 -4.88 -0.43 13.34
N LEU A 205 -5.32 0.66 13.98
CA LEU A 205 -5.27 2.00 13.40
C LEU A 205 -3.84 2.49 13.14
N ASP A 206 -2.86 1.93 13.84
CA ASP A 206 -1.44 2.23 13.67
C ASP A 206 -0.76 1.27 12.66
N CYS A 207 -1.51 0.30 12.10
CA CYS A 207 -1.01 -0.58 11.06
C CYS A 207 -0.69 0.24 9.77
N PRO A 208 0.58 0.27 9.31
CA PRO A 208 0.99 1.17 8.24
C PRO A 208 0.46 0.74 6.87
N SER A 209 0.19 -0.56 6.71
CA SER A 209 -0.18 -1.15 5.43
C SER A 209 -1.68 -1.04 5.12
N ARG A 210 -2.12 -1.61 4.00
CA ARG A 210 -3.52 -1.60 3.59
C ARG A 210 -4.32 -2.72 4.25
N TYR A 211 -3.73 -3.89 4.40
CA TYR A 211 -4.39 -5.08 4.85
C TYR A 211 -3.72 -5.65 6.10
N SER A 212 -4.52 -6.30 6.94
CA SER A 212 -4.07 -7.21 7.99
C SER A 212 -4.96 -8.45 7.96
N ILE A 213 -4.53 -9.56 8.56
CA ILE A 213 -5.28 -10.81 8.56
C ILE A 213 -6.00 -10.96 9.89
N ARG A 214 -7.33 -10.87 9.91
CA ARG A 214 -8.12 -11.13 11.10
C ARG A 214 -8.00 -12.60 11.49
N VAL A 215 -7.65 -12.84 12.75
CA VAL A 215 -7.44 -14.18 13.34
C VAL A 215 -8.38 -14.47 14.50
N ALA A 216 -9.09 -13.47 15.02
CA ALA A 216 -10.14 -13.66 16.02
C ALA A 216 -11.15 -12.51 15.99
N THR A 217 -12.40 -12.85 16.28
CA THR A 217 -13.51 -11.89 16.48
C THR A 217 -14.20 -12.18 17.81
N PHE A 218 -14.35 -11.16 18.66
CA PHE A 218 -15.04 -11.22 19.94
C PHE A 218 -16.24 -10.29 19.91
N THR A 219 -17.45 -10.83 19.86
CA THR A 219 -18.68 -10.05 19.82
C THR A 219 -19.26 -9.83 21.21
N GLY A 220 -19.88 -8.68 21.45
CA GLY A 220 -20.67 -8.43 22.67
C GLY A 220 -21.95 -9.28 22.76
N ALA A 221 -22.43 -9.82 21.64
CA ALA A 221 -23.47 -10.84 21.61
C ALA A 221 -22.84 -12.23 21.76
N GLY A 222 -23.38 -13.06 22.67
CA GLY A 222 -22.76 -14.31 23.13
C GLY A 222 -22.26 -15.20 21.98
N GLY A 223 -20.94 -15.44 21.97
CA GLY A 223 -20.35 -16.48 21.14
C GLY A 223 -20.78 -17.87 21.62
N PHE A 224 -20.83 -18.82 20.69
CA PHE A 224 -21.13 -20.24 20.95
C PHE A 224 -20.02 -20.89 21.78
N ASP A 225 -19.99 -20.64 23.09
CA ASP A 225 -19.21 -21.46 24.02
C ASP A 225 -20.11 -22.60 24.53
N GLN A 226 -20.03 -23.75 23.88
CA GLN A 226 -20.89 -24.91 24.17
C GLN A 226 -20.49 -25.64 25.47
N GLY A 227 -19.56 -25.08 26.24
CA GLY A 227 -19.10 -25.62 27.53
C GLY A 227 -19.38 -24.76 28.76
N ALA A 228 -20.04 -23.60 28.62
CA ALA A 228 -20.28 -22.66 29.73
C ALA A 228 -21.76 -22.28 29.90
N MET A 229 -22.67 -23.25 29.71
CA MET A 229 -24.11 -23.05 29.94
C MET A 229 -24.54 -23.24 31.40
N ASP A 230 -23.60 -23.35 32.34
CA ASP A 230 -23.90 -23.31 33.76
C ASP A 230 -23.40 -22.00 34.37
N ALA A 231 -24.37 -21.13 34.71
CA ALA A 231 -24.26 -19.91 35.53
C ALA A 231 -23.81 -18.58 34.87
N ALA A 232 -24.25 -18.25 33.66
CA ALA A 232 -24.14 -16.87 33.17
C ALA A 232 -25.23 -15.99 33.78
N GLN A 233 -24.86 -15.21 34.80
CA GLN A 233 -25.58 -14.04 35.26
C GLN A 233 -25.69 -13.04 34.10
N ASP A 234 -26.84 -12.39 33.93
CA ASP A 234 -27.08 -11.42 32.85
C ASP A 234 -26.24 -10.15 33.08
N ASP A 235 -24.97 -10.21 32.70
CA ASP A 235 -23.98 -9.15 32.92
C ASP A 235 -24.21 -7.90 32.04
N GLY A 236 -25.31 -7.82 31.28
CA GLY A 236 -25.61 -6.69 30.41
C GLY A 236 -24.73 -6.63 29.15
N ALA A 237 -25.06 -5.73 28.21
CA ALA A 237 -24.33 -5.59 26.95
C ALA A 237 -22.94 -4.94 27.13
N GLU A 238 -22.83 -3.97 28.04
CA GLU A 238 -21.59 -3.23 28.30
C GLU A 238 -20.48 -4.13 28.87
N SER A 239 -20.80 -4.97 29.87
CA SER A 239 -19.85 -5.94 30.42
C SER A 239 -19.30 -6.90 29.37
N ARG A 240 -20.16 -7.35 28.43
CA ARG A 240 -19.74 -8.26 27.36
C ARG A 240 -18.77 -7.61 26.38
N LEU A 241 -18.95 -6.33 26.06
CA LEU A 241 -18.01 -5.57 25.21
C LEU A 241 -16.67 -5.34 25.94
N ILE A 242 -16.70 -5.06 27.24
CA ILE A 242 -15.48 -4.96 28.07
C ILE A 242 -14.73 -6.31 28.06
N GLN A 243 -15.43 -7.41 28.27
CA GLN A 243 -14.83 -8.75 28.21
C GLN A 243 -14.26 -9.08 26.81
N ALA A 244 -14.94 -8.66 25.74
CA ALA A 244 -14.46 -8.82 24.37
C ALA A 244 -13.17 -8.04 24.12
N ALA A 245 -13.10 -6.79 24.59
CA ALA A 245 -11.90 -5.96 24.51
C ALA A 245 -10.74 -6.58 25.32
N GLU A 246 -10.99 -7.05 26.54
CA GLU A 246 -9.95 -7.70 27.36
C GLU A 246 -9.43 -9.00 26.73
N LYS A 247 -10.31 -9.81 26.12
CA LYS A 247 -9.91 -11.02 25.37
C LYS A 247 -9.05 -10.66 24.16
N ALA A 248 -9.44 -9.63 23.39
CA ALA A 248 -8.65 -9.17 22.25
C ALA A 248 -7.25 -8.71 22.69
N HIS A 249 -7.17 -7.95 23.79
CA HIS A 249 -5.91 -7.46 24.32
C HIS A 249 -4.98 -8.58 24.76
N ARG A 250 -5.49 -9.51 25.59
CA ARG A 250 -4.74 -10.68 26.05
C ARG A 250 -4.24 -11.55 24.89
N LEU A 251 -5.07 -11.72 23.84
CA LEU A 251 -4.67 -12.48 22.66
C LEU A 251 -3.59 -11.75 21.84
N THR A 252 -3.73 -10.43 21.64
CA THR A 252 -2.74 -9.60 20.94
C THR A 252 -1.39 -9.66 21.63
N GLU A 253 -1.35 -9.50 22.94
CA GLU A 253 -0.13 -9.62 23.75
C GLU A 253 0.48 -11.03 23.70
N ALA A 254 -0.36 -12.08 23.70
CA ALA A 254 0.13 -13.45 23.57
C ALA A 254 0.77 -13.71 22.20
N LEU A 255 0.14 -13.22 21.13
CA LEU A 255 0.65 -13.34 19.77
C LEU A 255 1.96 -12.54 19.59
N ARG A 256 2.03 -11.33 20.13
CA ARG A 256 3.26 -10.49 20.13
C ARG A 256 4.41 -11.19 20.83
N ARG A 257 4.17 -11.79 22.00
CA ARG A 257 5.18 -12.61 22.72
C ARG A 257 5.65 -13.84 21.92
N GLN A 258 4.81 -14.37 21.03
CA GLN A 258 5.18 -15.45 20.10
C GLN A 258 5.87 -14.95 18.82
N GLY A 259 6.12 -13.64 18.70
CA GLY A 259 6.81 -13.04 17.55
C GLY A 259 5.89 -12.70 16.37
N TRP A 260 4.57 -12.76 16.54
CA TRP A 260 3.63 -12.28 15.52
C TRP A 260 3.48 -10.76 15.60
N GLN A 261 3.42 -10.11 14.43
CA GLN A 261 3.00 -8.70 14.36
C GLN A 261 1.47 -8.63 14.50
N ALA A 262 0.97 -8.64 15.72
CA ALA A 262 -0.47 -8.65 16.01
C ALA A 262 -1.03 -7.26 16.35
N TRP A 263 -2.28 -7.02 16.00
CA TRP A 263 -3.00 -5.77 16.22
C TRP A 263 -4.36 -6.06 16.82
N GLU A 264 -4.88 -5.14 17.62
CA GLU A 264 -6.27 -5.18 18.07
C GLU A 264 -7.06 -3.96 17.60
N PHE A 265 -8.35 -4.15 17.44
CA PHE A 265 -9.27 -3.09 17.06
C PHE A 265 -10.62 -3.31 17.71
N HIS A 266 -11.21 -2.24 18.21
CA HIS A 266 -12.53 -2.25 18.85
C HIS A 266 -13.50 -1.39 18.04
N ASP A 267 -14.70 -1.89 17.80
CA ASP A 267 -15.81 -1.11 17.27
C ASP A 267 -17.03 -1.20 18.20
N ARG A 268 -18.17 -0.68 17.75
CA ARG A 268 -19.41 -0.62 18.54
C ARG A 268 -19.98 -1.99 18.90
N GLU A 269 -19.61 -3.05 18.17
CA GLU A 269 -20.25 -4.36 18.26
C GLU A 269 -19.26 -5.47 18.68
N SER A 270 -17.98 -5.27 18.42
CA SER A 270 -16.96 -6.31 18.53
C SER A 270 -15.55 -5.77 18.75
N SER A 271 -14.70 -6.69 19.22
CA SER A 271 -13.25 -6.53 19.24
C SER A 271 -12.63 -7.58 18.33
N VAL A 272 -11.69 -7.19 17.48
CA VAL A 272 -11.00 -8.11 16.55
C VAL A 272 -9.50 -8.09 16.80
N VAL A 273 -8.87 -9.23 16.55
CA VAL A 273 -7.41 -9.36 16.55
C VAL A 273 -6.95 -9.71 15.15
N CYS A 274 -5.96 -8.97 14.66
CA CYS A 274 -5.38 -9.14 13.33
C CYS A 274 -3.88 -9.40 13.41
N VAL A 275 -3.30 -10.02 12.38
CA VAL A 275 -1.88 -10.31 12.28
C VAL A 275 -1.34 -9.89 10.92
N GLY A 276 -0.14 -9.31 10.92
CA GLY A 276 0.59 -8.88 9.74
C GLY A 276 0.24 -7.47 9.28
N SER A 277 1.02 -6.97 8.33
CA SER A 277 0.90 -5.64 7.74
C SER A 277 1.21 -5.71 6.24
N LEU A 278 0.20 -5.90 5.40
CA LEU A 278 0.37 -6.20 3.97
C LEU A 278 -0.13 -5.07 3.06
N SER A 279 0.68 -4.67 2.09
CA SER A 279 0.27 -3.69 1.06
C SER A 279 -0.60 -4.32 -0.03
N GLN A 280 -0.44 -5.63 -0.27
CA GLN A 280 -1.09 -6.40 -1.32
C GLN A 280 -1.41 -7.81 -0.82
N LEU A 281 -2.45 -8.43 -1.39
CA LEU A 281 -2.88 -9.79 -1.02
C LEU A 281 -2.26 -10.89 -1.89
N THR A 282 -1.75 -10.52 -3.05
CA THR A 282 -1.09 -11.42 -4.00
C THR A 282 0.26 -10.86 -4.42
N ILE A 283 1.15 -11.74 -4.90
CA ILE A 283 2.43 -11.36 -5.50
C ILE A 283 2.46 -11.93 -6.92
N GLU A 284 2.96 -11.13 -7.85
CA GLU A 284 3.23 -11.56 -9.23
C GLU A 284 4.56 -12.32 -9.32
N GLN A 285 4.52 -13.51 -9.91
CA GLN A 285 5.68 -14.35 -10.18
C GLN A 285 6.36 -13.93 -11.50
N GLN A 286 7.56 -14.45 -11.76
CA GLN A 286 8.32 -14.15 -12.98
C GLN A 286 7.59 -14.54 -14.29
N ASP A 287 6.67 -15.51 -14.19
CA ASP A 287 5.83 -15.98 -15.29
C ASP A 287 4.51 -15.20 -15.45
N GLY A 288 4.29 -14.17 -14.63
CA GLY A 288 3.07 -13.35 -14.61
C GLY A 288 1.91 -13.99 -13.83
N SER A 289 2.08 -15.19 -13.28
CA SER A 289 1.07 -15.83 -12.42
C SER A 289 0.97 -15.11 -11.07
N GLN A 290 -0.21 -15.16 -10.46
CA GLN A 290 -0.47 -14.56 -9.14
C GLN A 290 -0.51 -15.66 -8.09
N GLN A 291 0.21 -15.46 -6.99
CA GLN A 291 0.11 -16.31 -5.82
C GLN A 291 -0.30 -15.51 -4.60
N PRO A 292 -1.02 -16.10 -3.62
CA PRO A 292 -1.27 -15.45 -2.34
C PRO A 292 0.04 -14.98 -1.72
N HIS A 293 0.02 -13.81 -1.10
CA HIS A 293 1.20 -13.26 -0.45
C HIS A 293 1.73 -14.26 0.61
N PRO A 294 3.04 -14.59 0.65
CA PRO A 294 3.59 -15.65 1.52
C PRO A 294 3.25 -15.47 3.00
N GLU A 295 3.17 -14.21 3.46
CA GLU A 295 2.74 -13.90 4.83
C GLU A 295 1.31 -14.36 5.13
N ILE A 296 0.38 -14.31 4.16
CA ILE A 296 -0.99 -14.83 4.33
C ILE A 296 -0.94 -16.35 4.52
N ILE A 297 -0.11 -17.04 3.73
CA ILE A 297 0.07 -18.49 3.83
C ILE A 297 0.68 -18.84 5.20
N ARG A 298 1.70 -18.09 5.64
CA ARG A 298 2.33 -18.24 6.96
C ARG A 298 1.32 -18.08 8.09
N ILE A 299 0.48 -17.04 8.03
CA ILE A 299 -0.54 -16.79 9.04
C ILE A 299 -1.62 -17.88 9.03
N LYS A 300 -2.15 -18.25 7.86
CA LYS A 300 -3.16 -19.33 7.76
C LYS A 300 -2.64 -20.66 8.28
N ASN A 301 -1.40 -21.03 7.97
CA ASN A 301 -0.80 -22.26 8.46
C ASN A 301 -0.50 -22.20 9.97
N GLY A 302 -0.11 -21.03 10.49
CA GLY A 302 0.26 -20.86 11.89
C GLY A 302 -0.92 -20.65 12.84
N LEU A 303 -1.98 -19.97 12.38
CA LEU A 303 -3.09 -19.44 13.18
C LEU A 303 -4.48 -19.85 12.66
N GLY A 304 -4.54 -20.72 11.64
CA GLY A 304 -5.78 -21.31 11.16
C GLY A 304 -6.28 -22.46 12.04
N PRO A 305 -6.96 -23.48 11.47
CA PRO A 305 -7.49 -24.60 12.23
C PRO A 305 -6.43 -25.34 13.03
N ASP A 306 -6.85 -26.00 14.11
CA ASP A 306 -5.98 -26.89 14.89
C ASP A 306 -5.42 -28.00 13.98
N PRO A 307 -4.08 -28.10 13.82
CA PRO A 307 -3.47 -28.99 12.84
C PRO A 307 -3.68 -30.46 13.19
N ASP A 308 -3.72 -30.81 14.48
CA ASP A 308 -3.90 -32.20 14.92
C ASP A 308 -5.34 -32.66 14.68
N LYS A 309 -6.31 -31.77 14.91
CA LYS A 309 -7.72 -32.03 14.60
C LYS A 309 -7.96 -32.09 13.09
N LEU A 310 -7.33 -31.19 12.34
CA LEU A 310 -7.43 -31.15 10.88
C LEU A 310 -6.86 -32.42 10.25
N ALA A 311 -5.76 -32.96 10.77
CA ALA A 311 -5.18 -34.24 10.34
C ALA A 311 -6.13 -35.43 10.55
N LEU A 312 -7.02 -35.34 11.52
CA LEU A 312 -8.10 -36.31 11.78
C LEU A 312 -9.38 -36.01 10.98
N GLY A 313 -9.33 -35.09 10.00
CA GLY A 313 -10.46 -34.70 9.17
C GLY A 313 -11.48 -33.80 9.87
N THR A 314 -11.15 -33.24 11.05
CA THR A 314 -12.05 -32.39 11.84
C THR A 314 -11.56 -30.95 11.85
N ILE A 315 -12.39 -30.01 11.42
CA ILE A 315 -12.05 -28.59 11.42
C ILE A 315 -12.43 -27.98 12.77
N LEU A 316 -11.44 -27.66 13.60
CA LEU A 316 -11.65 -26.96 14.87
C LEU A 316 -10.77 -25.71 14.96
N PRO A 317 -11.27 -24.63 15.59
CA PRO A 317 -10.47 -23.45 15.86
C PRO A 317 -9.28 -23.78 16.77
N LYS A 318 -8.11 -23.22 16.43
CA LYS A 318 -6.93 -23.28 17.28
C LYS A 318 -7.14 -22.45 18.55
N ARG A 319 -6.49 -22.83 19.65
CA ARG A 319 -6.48 -22.08 20.92
C ARG A 319 -5.11 -21.50 21.21
N ILE A 320 -5.09 -20.26 21.70
CA ILE A 320 -3.89 -19.60 22.24
C ILE A 320 -4.25 -19.03 23.62
N ASN A 321 -3.53 -19.47 24.66
CA ASN A 321 -3.80 -19.09 26.06
C ASN A 321 -5.28 -19.24 26.46
N GLY A 322 -5.92 -20.32 26.02
CA GLY A 322 -7.34 -20.59 26.28
C GLY A 322 -8.34 -19.84 25.39
N ILE A 323 -7.87 -18.88 24.57
CA ILE A 323 -8.70 -18.09 23.67
C ILE A 323 -8.79 -18.78 22.30
N LEU A 324 -10.01 -18.92 21.78
CA LEU A 324 -10.28 -19.50 20.46
C LEU A 324 -10.00 -18.50 19.34
N LEU A 325 -9.37 -18.97 18.27
CA LEU A 325 -9.17 -18.21 17.03
C LEU A 325 -10.32 -18.44 16.05
N ASP A 326 -10.43 -17.56 15.06
CA ASP A 326 -11.25 -17.76 13.88
C ASP A 326 -10.73 -18.98 13.10
N VAL A 327 -11.62 -19.87 12.67
CA VAL A 327 -11.26 -21.09 11.91
C VAL A 327 -10.59 -20.76 10.58
N ASP A 328 -11.02 -19.68 9.92
CA ASP A 328 -10.46 -19.22 8.65
C ASP A 328 -9.97 -17.77 8.80
N PRO A 329 -8.67 -17.56 9.02
CA PRO A 329 -8.09 -16.23 9.03
C PRO A 329 -8.29 -15.52 7.68
N ARG A 330 -8.84 -14.30 7.73
CA ARG A 330 -9.24 -13.54 6.52
C ARG A 330 -8.56 -12.19 6.45
N PRO A 331 -8.08 -11.77 5.26
CA PRO A 331 -7.66 -10.40 5.06
C PRO A 331 -8.82 -9.43 5.27
N ILE A 332 -8.53 -8.32 5.95
CA ILE A 332 -9.41 -7.17 6.09
C ILE A 332 -8.67 -5.91 5.68
N ASP A 333 -9.39 -4.90 5.18
CA ASP A 333 -8.82 -3.56 5.04
C ASP A 333 -8.58 -2.94 6.43
N VAL A 334 -7.39 -2.37 6.62
CA VAL A 334 -7.03 -1.60 7.81
C VAL A 334 -7.89 -0.31 7.81
N PRO A 335 -8.71 -0.09 8.86
CA PRO A 335 -9.50 1.13 9.01
C PRO A 335 -8.61 2.38 9.05
N ARG A 336 -9.13 3.53 8.61
CA ARG A 336 -8.38 4.79 8.62
C ARG A 336 -9.14 5.86 9.37
N SER A 337 -8.44 6.55 10.26
CA SER A 337 -8.89 7.82 10.83
C SER A 337 -9.00 8.87 9.72
N PRO A 338 -10.10 9.65 9.64
CA PRO A 338 -10.25 10.75 8.69
C PRO A 338 -9.19 11.85 8.87
N LEU A 339 -8.73 12.01 10.11
CA LEU A 339 -7.62 12.86 10.48
C LEU A 339 -6.40 11.94 10.53
N GLY A 340 -5.53 11.98 9.52
CA GLY A 340 -4.24 11.30 9.62
C GLY A 340 -3.63 11.62 10.98
N ARG A 341 -3.45 10.59 11.82
CA ARG A 341 -2.99 10.75 13.20
C ARG A 341 -1.64 11.50 13.13
N ARG A 342 -1.58 12.67 13.79
CA ARG A 342 -0.42 13.57 13.75
C ARG A 342 0.81 12.93 14.35
#